data_AF-A0A941FT04-F1
#
_entry.id   AF-A0A941FT04-F1
#
_cell.length_a   1.000
_cell.length_b   1.000
_cell.length_c   1.000
_cell.angle_alpha   90.00
_cell.angle_beta   90.00
_cell.angle_gamma   90.00
#
_symmetry.space_group_name_H-M   'P 1'
#
loop_
_entity.id
_entity.type
_entity.pdbx_description
1 polymer ?
#
loop_
_entity_poly.entity_id
_entity_poly.type
_entity_poly.pdbx_seq_one_letter_code
_entity_poly.pdbx_strand_id
1 'polypeptide(L)'
;MLGTTELEEFLSDSKFNLIPLFDYTGRPDYAVASLNNGRFAILVDGSPTALIGPGNIALLLKAAEDRHTPSYYTNFEYLFRIFGLMVSIFLPGFYIALISFQLDQLPFPFLATITVSRFGLPISPQQEAFLILGLFELFREAGSHSQKQSVNHLPLWVG
;
A
#
# COMPACT_ATOMS: atom_id res chain seq x y z
N MET A 1 -19.94 12.16 -17.39
CA MET A 1 -19.89 12.55 -15.96
C MET A 1 -18.53 12.12 -15.49
N LEU A 2 -17.69 13.05 -15.01
CA LEU A 2 -16.37 12.72 -14.48
C LEU A 2 -16.57 12.00 -13.14
N GLY A 3 -16.10 10.77 -13.03
CA GLY A 3 -16.06 10.02 -11.78
C GLY A 3 -15.01 10.58 -10.82
N THR A 4 -15.08 10.16 -9.56
CA THR A 4 -14.17 10.58 -8.49
C THR A 4 -12.70 10.35 -8.83
N THR A 5 -12.38 9.26 -9.53
CA THR A 5 -11.02 8.93 -9.98
C THR A 5 -10.48 9.90 -11.03
N GLU A 6 -11.32 10.29 -11.99
CA GLU A 6 -10.91 11.23 -13.06
C GLU A 6 -10.72 12.64 -12.50
N LEU A 7 -11.51 13.02 -11.49
CA LEU A 7 -11.31 14.26 -10.76
C LEU A 7 -10.02 14.23 -9.91
N GLU A 8 -9.70 13.10 -9.28
CA GLU A 8 -8.42 12.93 -8.57
C GLU A 8 -7.23 13.14 -9.51
N GLU A 9 -7.26 12.49 -10.68
CA GLU A 9 -6.19 12.58 -11.68
C GLU A 9 -6.03 14.01 -12.21
N PHE A 10 -7.13 14.74 -12.38
CA PHE A 10 -7.09 16.16 -12.77
C PHE A 10 -6.52 17.06 -11.66
N LEU A 11 -6.83 16.78 -10.40
CA LEU A 11 -6.34 17.55 -9.25
C LEU A 11 -4.89 17.21 -8.88
N SER A 12 -4.44 15.98 -9.18
CA SER A 12 -3.06 15.55 -8.97
C SER A 12 -2.19 15.97 -10.15
N ASP A 13 -1.79 17.25 -10.15
CA ASP A 13 -0.96 17.91 -11.18
C ASP A 13 0.43 17.26 -11.37
N SER A 14 0.84 16.38 -10.45
CA SER A 14 2.10 15.62 -10.46
C SER A 14 1.85 14.11 -10.68
N LYS A 15 2.43 13.56 -11.75
CA LYS A 15 2.48 12.10 -12.01
C LYS A 15 3.37 11.32 -11.03
N PHE A 16 4.17 12.00 -10.20
CA PHE A 16 5.19 11.39 -9.34
C PHE A 16 4.97 11.71 -7.85
N ASN A 17 3.74 11.59 -7.37
CA ASN A 17 3.47 11.66 -5.94
C ASN A 17 3.78 10.31 -5.27
N LEU A 18 4.82 10.29 -4.43
CA LEU A 18 5.20 9.14 -3.62
C LEU A 18 4.14 8.80 -2.56
N ILE A 19 3.32 9.79 -2.20
CA ILE A 19 2.25 9.69 -1.21
C ILE A 19 0.96 10.12 -1.90
N PRO A 20 -0.11 9.30 -1.86
CA PRO A 20 -1.40 9.68 -2.45
C PRO A 20 -1.92 10.98 -1.83
N LEU A 21 -2.37 11.88 -2.70
CA LEU A 21 -2.78 13.23 -2.33
C LEU A 21 -4.18 13.27 -1.73
N PHE A 22 -5.00 12.27 -2.05
CA PHE A 22 -6.36 12.12 -1.57
C PHE A 22 -6.58 10.70 -1.02
N ASP A 23 -7.51 10.60 -0.07
CA ASP A 23 -8.02 9.34 0.47
C ASP A 23 -9.50 9.19 0.07
N TYR A 24 -9.96 7.95 -0.11
CA TYR A 24 -11.30 7.65 -0.58
C TYR A 24 -12.17 7.11 0.53
N THR A 25 -13.39 7.63 0.66
CA THR A 25 -14.34 7.06 1.63
C THR A 25 -15.77 7.01 1.10
N GLY A 26 -16.42 5.86 1.27
CA GLY A 26 -17.88 5.75 1.13
C GLY A 26 -18.64 6.03 2.44
N ARG A 27 -17.90 6.32 3.53
CA ARG A 27 -18.44 6.40 4.88
C ARG A 27 -18.60 7.85 5.32
N PRO A 28 -19.83 8.34 5.55
CA PRO A 28 -20.07 9.73 5.92
C PRO A 28 -19.50 10.08 7.30
N ASP A 29 -19.48 9.12 8.24
CA ASP A 29 -18.84 9.27 9.54
C ASP A 29 -17.33 9.48 9.40
N TYR A 30 -16.70 8.87 8.38
CA TYR A 30 -15.30 9.09 8.08
C TYR A 30 -15.03 10.53 7.62
N ALA A 31 -15.83 11.00 6.66
CA ALA A 31 -15.74 12.35 6.10
C ALA A 31 -15.92 13.44 7.16
N VAL A 32 -16.93 13.33 8.04
CA VAL A 32 -17.20 14.35 9.07
C VAL A 32 -16.03 14.52 10.03
N ALA A 33 -15.39 13.45 10.49
CA ALA A 33 -14.24 13.64 11.37
C ALA A 33 -12.98 14.07 10.62
N SER A 34 -12.82 13.73 9.35
CA SER A 34 -11.76 14.31 8.52
C SER A 34 -11.92 15.82 8.41
N LEU A 35 -13.15 16.30 8.20
CA LEU A 35 -13.48 17.73 8.25
C LEU A 35 -13.16 18.34 9.63
N ASN A 36 -13.50 17.66 10.73
CA ASN A 36 -13.17 18.11 12.09
C ASN A 36 -11.66 18.15 12.37
N ASN A 37 -10.87 17.33 11.67
CA ASN A 37 -9.40 17.37 11.73
C ASN A 37 -8.80 18.46 10.81
N GLY A 38 -9.62 19.37 10.26
CA GLY A 38 -9.17 20.47 9.40
C GLY A 38 -8.87 20.08 7.95
N ARG A 39 -9.34 18.91 7.51
CA ARG A 39 -9.24 18.46 6.12
C ARG A 39 -10.47 18.93 5.33
N PHE A 40 -10.40 18.92 4.01
CA PHE A 40 -11.56 19.13 3.14
C PHE A 40 -12.02 17.81 2.53
N ALA A 41 -13.31 17.73 2.19
CA ALA A 41 -13.91 16.61 1.48
C ALA A 41 -14.57 17.11 0.19
N ILE A 42 -14.33 16.41 -0.91
CA ILE A 42 -14.94 16.67 -2.22
C ILE A 42 -15.92 15.55 -2.51
N LEU A 43 -17.19 15.93 -2.78
CA LEU A 43 -18.22 15.02 -3.24
C LEU A 43 -18.47 15.27 -4.72
N VAL A 44 -18.49 14.21 -5.51
CA VAL A 44 -18.74 14.26 -6.95
C VAL A 44 -20.10 13.63 -7.23
N ASP A 45 -20.94 14.35 -7.96
CA ASP A 45 -22.25 13.85 -8.35
C ASP A 45 -22.13 12.57 -9.20
N GLY A 46 -22.88 11.54 -8.82
CA GLY A 46 -22.81 10.22 -9.45
C GLY A 46 -21.76 9.25 -8.89
N SER A 47 -20.96 9.63 -7.89
CA SER A 47 -20.05 8.71 -7.19
C SER A 47 -20.50 8.42 -5.75
N PRO A 48 -20.51 7.16 -5.30
CA PRO A 48 -20.86 6.81 -3.92
C PRO A 48 -19.74 7.09 -2.92
N THR A 49 -18.63 7.71 -3.36
CA THR A 49 -17.44 7.97 -2.54
C THR A 49 -17.09 9.45 -2.51
N ALA A 50 -16.54 9.92 -1.40
CA ALA A 50 -15.98 11.24 -1.22
C ALA A 50 -14.44 11.18 -1.22
N LEU A 51 -13.79 12.16 -1.84
CA LEU A 51 -12.34 12.35 -1.73
C LEU A 51 -12.03 13.21 -0.51
N ILE A 52 -11.04 12.82 0.28
CA ILE A 52 -10.57 13.56 1.45
C ILE A 52 -9.15 14.03 1.21
N GLY A 53 -8.88 15.33 1.42
CA GLY A 53 -7.57 15.93 1.26
C GLY A 53 -7.27 17.00 2.31
N PRO A 54 -5.99 17.36 2.53
CA PRO A 54 -4.81 16.79 1.89
C PRO A 54 -4.44 15.43 2.51
N GLY A 55 -3.97 14.50 1.69
CA GLY A 55 -3.39 13.23 2.09
C GLY A 55 -2.05 13.43 2.81
N ASN A 56 -1.84 12.67 3.89
CA ASN A 56 -0.54 12.59 4.56
C ASN A 56 -0.32 11.17 5.08
N ILE A 57 0.93 10.84 5.41
CA ILE A 57 1.29 9.49 5.90
C ILE A 57 0.44 9.09 7.12
N ALA A 58 0.13 10.04 8.01
CA ALA A 58 -0.70 9.80 9.18
C ALA A 58 -2.17 9.48 8.84
N LEU A 59 -2.71 10.02 7.73
CA LEU A 59 -4.04 9.66 7.22
C LEU A 59 -4.01 8.24 6.67
N LEU A 60 -3.00 7.91 5.85
CA LEU A 60 -2.89 6.62 5.18
C LEU A 60 -2.60 5.46 6.14
N LEU A 61 -1.89 5.73 7.23
CA LEU A 61 -1.62 4.73 8.27
C LEU A 61 -2.83 4.49 9.20
N LYS A 62 -3.83 5.37 9.20
CA LYS A 62 -5.05 5.20 9.98
C LYS A 62 -6.13 4.57 9.12
N ALA A 63 -6.71 3.47 9.58
CA ALA A 63 -7.82 2.85 8.89
C ALA A 63 -9.13 3.53 9.32
N ALA A 64 -10.11 3.54 8.42
CA ALA A 64 -11.44 4.07 8.73
C ALA A 64 -12.13 3.29 9.88
N GLU A 65 -11.74 2.03 10.08
CA GLU A 65 -12.27 1.11 11.10
C GLU A 65 -11.75 1.39 12.51
N ASP A 66 -10.55 1.98 12.62
CA ASP A 66 -9.85 2.26 13.88
C ASP A 66 -10.60 3.23 14.81
N ARG A 67 -11.64 3.90 14.31
CA ARG A 67 -12.45 4.84 15.10
C ARG A 67 -13.55 4.20 15.94
N HIS A 68 -13.90 2.95 15.64
CA HIS A 68 -14.89 2.20 16.42
C HIS A 68 -14.24 1.36 17.51
N THR A 69 -12.91 1.35 17.58
CA THR A 69 -12.14 0.61 18.58
C THR A 69 -11.66 1.53 19.71
N PRO A 70 -11.44 0.98 20.92
CA PRO A 70 -10.90 1.77 22.03
C PRO A 70 -9.52 2.35 21.71
N SER A 71 -9.26 3.60 22.12
CA SER A 71 -8.04 4.34 21.76
C SER A 71 -6.73 3.62 22.12
N TYR A 72 -6.69 2.84 23.21
CA TYR A 72 -5.49 2.06 23.56
C TYR A 72 -5.14 1.02 22.50
N TYR A 73 -6.16 0.34 21.98
CA TYR A 73 -6.01 -0.69 20.95
C TYR A 73 -5.59 -0.05 19.61
N THR A 74 -6.25 1.04 19.22
CA THR A 74 -5.90 1.81 18.02
C THR A 74 -4.44 2.28 18.01
N ASN A 75 -3.93 2.77 19.14
CA ASN A 75 -2.55 3.24 19.25
C ASN A 75 -1.54 2.10 19.14
N PHE A 76 -1.88 0.93 19.68
CA PHE A 76 -1.06 -0.27 19.56
C PHE A 76 -1.00 -0.75 18.11
N GLU A 77 -2.14 -0.83 17.42
CA GLU A 77 -2.18 -1.17 15.99
C GLU A 77 -1.41 -0.17 15.13
N TYR A 78 -1.52 1.12 15.43
CA TYR A 78 -0.76 2.15 14.73
C TYR A 78 0.75 1.94 14.84
N LEU A 79 1.25 1.55 16.04
CA LEU A 79 2.66 1.19 16.24
C LEU A 79 3.06 -0.03 15.39
N PHE A 80 2.20 -1.05 15.33
CA PHE A 80 2.43 -2.22 14.47
C PHE A 80 2.46 -1.88 12.99
N ARG A 81 1.60 -0.95 12.53
CA ARG A 81 1.61 -0.49 11.14
C ARG A 81 2.89 0.27 10.80
N ILE A 82 3.37 1.13 11.70
CA ILE A 82 4.67 1.81 11.52
C ILE A 82 5.81 0.79 11.50
N PHE A 83 5.83 -0.15 12.44
CA PHE A 83 6.85 -1.18 12.50
C PHE A 83 6.83 -2.06 11.24
N GLY A 84 5.65 -2.49 10.80
CA GLY A 84 5.46 -3.26 9.57
C GLY A 84 5.92 -2.50 8.33
N LEU A 85 5.66 -1.19 8.26
CA LEU A 85 6.14 -0.33 7.18
C LEU A 85 7.68 -0.26 7.18
N MET A 86 8.31 -0.07 8.33
CA MET A 86 9.77 -0.09 8.45
C MET A 86 10.35 -1.45 8.00
N VAL A 87 9.82 -2.56 8.53
CA VAL A 87 10.29 -3.90 8.16
C VAL A 87 10.10 -4.14 6.67
N SER A 88 8.94 -3.81 6.09
CA SER A 88 8.67 -4.02 4.67
C SER A 88 9.68 -3.30 3.76
N ILE A 89 10.08 -2.07 4.12
CA ILE A 89 11.06 -1.30 3.35
C ILE A 89 12.49 -1.80 3.56
N PHE A 90 12.89 -2.10 4.81
CA PHE A 90 14.28 -2.43 5.13
C PHE A 90 14.63 -3.91 4.96
N LEU A 91 13.69 -4.83 5.13
CA LEU A 91 13.91 -6.28 5.08
C LEU A 91 14.53 -6.77 3.76
N PRO A 92 14.06 -6.37 2.57
CA PRO A 92 14.68 -6.83 1.32
C PRO A 92 16.12 -6.32 1.17
N GLY A 93 16.38 -5.05 1.52
CA GLY A 93 17.73 -4.49 1.50
C GLY A 93 18.66 -5.16 2.52
N PHE A 94 18.16 -5.43 3.73
CA PHE A 94 18.89 -6.12 4.78
C PHE A 94 19.26 -7.56 4.38
N TYR A 95 18.33 -8.30 3.78
CA TYR A 95 18.58 -9.64 3.26
C TYR A 95 19.73 -9.65 2.25
N ILE A 96 19.70 -8.73 1.26
CA ILE A 96 20.74 -8.61 0.24
C ILE A 96 22.09 -8.25 0.86
N ALA A 97 22.11 -7.31 1.80
CA ALA A 97 23.35 -6.89 2.47
C ALA A 97 23.99 -8.06 3.24
N LEU A 98 23.19 -8.83 3.99
CA LEU A 98 23.65 -9.94 4.80
C LEU A 98 24.30 -11.04 3.95
N ILE A 99 23.65 -11.46 2.87
CA ILE A 99 24.17 -12.51 1.98
C ILE A 99 25.31 -12.06 1.07
N SER A 100 25.52 -10.74 0.90
CA SER A 100 26.57 -10.22 0.02
C SER A 100 27.86 -9.89 0.77
N PHE A 101 27.75 -9.41 2.01
CA PHE A 101 28.91 -8.87 2.76
C PHE A 101 29.24 -9.64 4.04
N GLN A 102 28.27 -10.27 4.70
CA GLN A 102 28.45 -10.91 6.01
C GLN A 102 27.80 -12.31 6.07
N LEU A 103 28.10 -13.17 5.10
CA LEU A 103 27.64 -14.56 5.11
C LEU A 103 28.07 -15.32 6.36
N ASP A 104 29.29 -15.06 6.86
CA ASP A 104 29.88 -15.77 8.00
C ASP A 104 29.19 -15.47 9.35
N GLN A 105 28.32 -14.45 9.42
CA GLN A 105 27.55 -14.13 10.63
C GLN A 105 26.29 -14.99 10.77
N LEU A 106 25.93 -15.75 9.73
CA LEU A 106 24.76 -16.61 9.75
C LEU A 106 25.06 -17.95 10.45
N PRO A 107 24.12 -18.49 11.26
CA PRO A 107 24.27 -19.84 11.79
C PRO A 107 24.40 -20.85 10.66
N PHE A 108 25.30 -21.82 10.83
CA PHE A 108 25.56 -22.90 9.87
C PHE A 108 24.32 -23.53 9.20
N PRO A 109 23.22 -23.85 9.91
CA PRO A 109 22.04 -24.42 9.26
C PRO A 109 21.43 -23.50 8.19
N PHE A 110 21.39 -22.19 8.41
CA PHE A 110 20.88 -21.23 7.42
C PHE A 110 21.81 -21.11 6.21
N LEU A 111 23.11 -21.09 6.47
CA LEU A 111 24.14 -21.00 5.43
C LEU A 111 24.08 -22.21 4.49
N ALA A 112 23.92 -23.41 5.04
CA ALA A 112 23.77 -24.63 4.26
C ALA A 112 22.53 -24.59 3.34
N THR A 113 21.39 -24.15 3.85
CA THR A 113 20.16 -24.01 3.05
C THR A 113 20.33 -23.00 1.91
N ILE A 114 20.94 -21.83 2.17
CA ILE A 114 21.16 -20.80 1.16
C ILE A 114 22.14 -21.27 0.09
N THR A 115 23.20 -21.98 0.49
CA THR A 115 24.23 -22.45 -0.45
C THR A 115 23.67 -23.53 -1.37
N VAL A 116 22.87 -24.45 -0.82
CA VAL A 116 22.19 -25.50 -1.61
C VAL A 116 21.15 -24.89 -2.55
N SER A 117 20.35 -23.92 -2.08
CA SER A 117 19.32 -23.29 -2.92
C SER A 117 19.91 -22.43 -4.04
N ARG A 118 21.11 -21.87 -3.84
CA ARG A 118 21.83 -21.09 -4.85
C ARG A 118 22.76 -21.92 -5.73
N PHE A 119 22.86 -23.23 -5.49
CA PHE A 119 23.76 -24.08 -6.26
C PHE A 119 23.31 -24.16 -7.73
N GLY A 120 24.16 -23.70 -8.65
CA GLY A 120 23.87 -23.70 -10.08
C GLY A 120 23.11 -22.48 -10.61
N LEU A 121 22.84 -21.46 -9.78
CA LEU A 121 22.27 -20.19 -10.24
C LEU A 121 23.38 -19.27 -10.80
N PRO A 122 23.32 -18.86 -12.09
CA PRO A 122 24.32 -17.98 -12.69
C PRO A 122 24.12 -16.48 -12.36
N ILE A 123 23.10 -16.15 -11.54
CA ILE A 123 22.63 -14.79 -11.31
C ILE A 123 23.07 -14.33 -9.92
N SER A 124 23.56 -13.09 -9.82
CA SER A 124 23.94 -12.51 -8.52
C SER A 124 22.71 -12.25 -7.63
N PRO A 125 22.84 -12.30 -6.29
CA PRO A 125 21.70 -12.09 -5.39
C PRO A 125 21.02 -10.73 -5.53
N GLN A 126 21.78 -9.70 -5.93
CA GLN A 126 21.24 -8.35 -6.17
C GLN A 126 20.33 -8.35 -7.39
N GLN A 127 20.76 -8.97 -8.49
CA GLN A 127 19.98 -9.08 -9.73
C GLN A 127 18.73 -9.95 -9.54
N GLU A 128 18.83 -11.04 -8.79
CA GLU A 128 17.67 -11.86 -8.43
C GLU A 128 16.62 -11.04 -7.67
N ALA A 129 17.03 -10.25 -6.69
CA ALA A 129 16.11 -9.42 -5.92
C ALA A 129 15.40 -8.36 -6.78
N PHE A 130 16.10 -7.73 -7.72
CA PHE A 130 15.49 -6.82 -8.69
C PHE A 130 14.45 -7.53 -9.57
N LEU A 131 14.74 -8.75 -10.01
CA LEU A 131 13.81 -9.54 -10.82
C LEU A 131 12.55 -9.92 -10.01
N ILE A 132 12.71 -10.33 -8.76
CA ILE A 132 11.58 -10.66 -7.87
C ILE A 132 10.75 -9.41 -7.56
N LEU A 133 11.38 -8.27 -7.26
CA LEU A 133 10.68 -7.00 -7.05
C LEU A 133 9.90 -6.58 -8.30
N GLY A 134 10.50 -6.73 -9.49
CA GLY A 134 9.82 -6.45 -10.76
C GLY A 134 8.63 -7.38 -11.00
N LEU A 135 8.78 -8.68 -10.75
CA LEU A 135 7.67 -9.63 -10.84
C LEU A 135 6.56 -9.32 -9.83
N PHE A 136 6.92 -8.97 -8.60
CA PHE A 136 5.96 -8.57 -7.57
C PHE A 136 5.16 -7.35 -8.00
N GLU A 137 5.81 -6.33 -8.56
CA GLU A 137 5.13 -5.12 -9.04
C GLU A 137 4.20 -5.44 -10.21
N LEU A 138 4.61 -6.31 -11.13
CA LEU A 138 3.78 -6.77 -12.24
C LEU A 138 2.55 -7.55 -11.74
N PHE A 139 2.71 -8.40 -10.72
CA PHE A 139 1.58 -9.08 -10.09
C PHE A 139 0.66 -8.13 -9.33
N ARG A 140 1.22 -7.13 -8.65
CA ARG A 140 0.46 -6.09 -7.95
C ARG A 140 -0.41 -5.30 -8.93
N GLU A 141 0.16 -4.89 -10.06
CA GLU A 141 -0.54 -4.17 -11.12
C GLU A 141 -1.63 -5.04 -11.75
N ALA A 142 -1.30 -6.27 -12.14
CA ALA A 142 -2.27 -7.22 -12.69
C ALA A 142 -3.42 -7.54 -11.71
N GLY A 143 -3.13 -7.67 -10.42
CA GLY A 143 -4.12 -7.87 -9.37
C GLY A 143 -5.05 -6.67 -9.19
N SER A 144 -4.52 -5.45 -9.26
CA SER A 144 -5.32 -4.23 -9.18
C SER A 144 -6.30 -4.07 -10.35
N HIS A 145 -5.92 -4.54 -11.53
CA HIS A 145 -6.75 -4.45 -12.73
C HIS A 145 -7.96 -5.41 -12.67
N SER A 146 -7.78 -6.62 -12.14
CA SER A 146 -8.83 -7.63 -12.04
C SER A 146 -9.98 -7.21 -11.10
N GLN A 147 -9.67 -6.51 -9.99
CA GLN A 147 -10.68 -5.94 -9.08
C GLN A 147 -11.52 -4.85 -9.76
N LYS A 148 -10.92 -4.06 -10.65
CA LYS A 148 -11.61 -2.97 -11.38
C LYS A 148 -12.62 -3.52 -12.40
N GLN A 149 -12.35 -4.69 -12.97
CA GLN A 149 -13.22 -5.34 -13.96
C GLN A 149 -14.44 -6.04 -13.34
N SER A 150 -14.33 -6.45 -12.07
CA SER A 150 -15.43 -7.08 -11.33
C SER A 150 -16.56 -6.10 -10.94
N VAL A 151 -16.26 -4.80 -10.81
CA VAL A 151 -17.27 -3.79 -10.44
C VAL A 151 -18.15 -3.38 -11.62
N ASN A 152 -17.66 -3.50 -12.86
CA ASN A 152 -18.38 -3.05 -14.06
C ASN A 152 -19.48 -4.01 -14.58
N HIS A 153 -19.70 -5.17 -13.95
CA HIS A 153 -20.67 -6.16 -14.43
C HIS A 153 -21.89 -6.37 -13.52
N LEU A 154 -22.14 -5.48 -12.54
CA LEU A 154 -23.41 -5.50 -11.81
C LEU A 154 -24.55 -5.05 -12.76
N PRO A 155 -25.55 -5.90 -13.04
CA PRO A 155 -26.64 -5.56 -13.96
C PRO A 155 -27.51 -4.45 -13.38
N LEU A 156 -27.68 -3.37 -14.16
CA LEU A 156 -28.51 -2.19 -13.90
C LEU A 156 -30.04 -2.46 -13.90
N TRP A 157 -30.50 -3.64 -13.47
CA TRP A 157 -31.91 -4.06 -13.61
C TRP A 157 -32.62 -4.33 -12.27
N VAL A 158 -32.40 -3.47 -11.27
CA VAL A 158 -33.35 -3.33 -10.15
C VAL A 158 -33.71 -1.86 -10.02
N GLY A 159 -34.68 -1.45 -10.83
CA GLY A 159 -35.37 -0.17 -10.81
C GLY A 159 -36.81 -0.42 -11.26
#